data_AF-A0A1I5BDY9-F1
#
_entry.id   AF-A0A1I5BDY9-F1
#
_cell.length_a   1.000
_cell.length_b   1.000
_cell.length_c   1.000
_cell.angle_alpha   90.00
_cell.angle_beta   90.00
_cell.angle_gamma   90.00
#
_symmetry.space_group_name_H-M   'P 1'
#
loop_
_entity.id
_entity.type
_entity.pdbx_description
1 polymer ?
#
loop_
_entity_poly.entity_id
_entity_poly.type
_entity_poly.pdbx_seq_one_letter_code
_entity_poly.pdbx_strand_id
1 'polypeptide(L)'
;MLMAKNYERENVTIQQAMMAECKRLGKPLREISIRWQDHEVKTFDWISVSKKGKLTVRLLHYGIEVRQAVDIRAKEGGIFISDSDRVEVLRTWADPDYEDVMIYPFECSGELCISTACETLLPNGKIEIERFTGNSGFWVEEQGKIRTYHASPANVARPNFESFVFSIEIEGD
;
A
#
# COMPACT_ATOMS: atom_id res chain seq x y z
N MET A 1 -19.97 -11.44 11.52
CA MET A 1 -18.70 -10.73 11.24
C MET A 1 -18.42 -9.86 12.46
N LEU A 2 -17.33 -10.10 13.20
CA LEU A 2 -16.92 -9.21 14.29
C LEU A 2 -16.52 -7.87 13.65
N MET A 3 -17.20 -6.79 14.03
CA MET A 3 -16.82 -5.45 13.57
C MET A 3 -15.42 -5.13 14.10
N ALA A 4 -14.53 -4.67 13.21
CA ALA A 4 -13.22 -4.19 13.59
C ALA A 4 -13.36 -3.00 14.57
N LYS A 5 -12.57 -2.99 15.63
CA LYS A 5 -12.56 -1.91 16.61
C LYS A 5 -12.14 -0.60 15.92
N ASN A 6 -12.80 0.51 16.27
CA ASN A 6 -12.39 1.84 15.82
C ASN A 6 -11.31 2.40 16.76
N TYR A 7 -10.17 2.78 16.20
CA TYR A 7 -9.00 3.27 16.93
C TYR A 7 -8.76 4.78 16.80
N GLU A 8 -9.59 5.51 16.07
CA GLU A 8 -9.38 6.95 15.79
C GLU A 8 -9.15 7.81 17.04
N ARG A 9 -9.87 7.50 18.13
CA ARG A 9 -9.84 8.26 19.39
C ARG A 9 -8.87 7.67 20.41
N GLU A 10 -8.28 6.53 20.10
CA GLU A 10 -7.25 5.91 20.91
C GLU A 10 -5.94 6.61 20.53
N ASN A 11 -5.16 7.11 21.49
CA ASN A 11 -3.88 7.78 21.23
C ASN A 11 -2.80 6.75 20.84
N VAL A 12 -3.03 6.05 19.73
CA VAL A 12 -2.21 4.96 19.19
C VAL A 12 -1.99 5.18 17.71
N THR A 13 -0.97 4.52 17.16
CA THR A 13 -0.68 4.49 15.73
C THR A 13 -1.42 3.35 15.02
N ILE A 14 -1.50 3.37 13.68
CA ILE A 14 -2.05 2.25 12.88
C ILE A 14 -1.32 0.95 13.21
N GLN A 15 0.00 0.95 13.28
CA GLN A 15 0.78 -0.24 13.62
C GLN A 15 0.39 -0.80 15.00
N GLN A 16 0.28 0.05 16.02
CA GLN A 16 -0.12 -0.38 17.37
C GLN A 16 -1.54 -0.93 17.40
N ALA A 17 -2.47 -0.28 16.70
CA ALA A 17 -3.86 -0.73 16.56
C ALA A 17 -3.94 -2.11 15.87
N MET A 18 -3.23 -2.28 14.75
CA MET A 18 -3.14 -3.55 14.02
C MET A 18 -2.58 -4.67 14.91
N MET A 19 -1.53 -4.39 15.67
CA MET A 19 -0.92 -5.38 16.58
C MET A 19 -1.84 -5.76 17.74
N ALA A 20 -2.60 -4.81 18.26
CA ALA A 20 -3.64 -5.11 19.26
C ALA A 20 -4.72 -6.04 18.67
N GLU A 21 -5.16 -5.81 17.44
CA GLU A 21 -6.14 -6.66 16.76
C GLU A 21 -5.59 -8.04 16.39
N CYS A 22 -4.34 -8.15 15.90
CA CYS A 22 -3.66 -9.44 15.70
C CYS A 22 -3.70 -10.28 16.98
N LYS A 23 -3.35 -9.67 18.11
CA LYS A 23 -3.35 -10.34 19.43
C LYS A 23 -4.78 -10.71 19.87
N ARG A 24 -5.75 -9.82 19.68
CA ARG A 24 -7.15 -10.04 20.06
C ARG A 24 -7.81 -11.17 19.27
N LEU A 25 -7.51 -11.27 17.98
CA LEU A 25 -8.13 -12.20 17.05
C LEU A 25 -7.31 -13.48 16.82
N GLY A 26 -6.04 -13.51 17.23
CA GLY A 26 -5.13 -14.63 16.96
C GLY A 26 -4.83 -14.79 15.47
N LYS A 27 -4.82 -13.70 14.70
CA LYS A 27 -4.63 -13.69 13.24
C LYS A 27 -3.35 -12.97 12.84
N PRO A 28 -2.73 -13.33 11.70
CA PRO A 28 -1.56 -12.65 11.18
C PRO A 28 -1.91 -11.26 10.62
N LEU A 29 -0.94 -10.34 10.62
CA LEU A 29 -1.12 -8.94 10.18
C LEU A 29 -1.76 -8.80 8.79
N ARG A 30 -1.39 -9.68 7.85
CA ARG A 30 -1.93 -9.67 6.47
C ARG A 30 -3.45 -9.91 6.39
N GLU A 31 -4.06 -10.43 7.45
CA GLU A 31 -5.49 -10.75 7.56
C GLU A 31 -6.23 -9.78 8.50
N ILE A 32 -5.53 -8.75 9.00
CA ILE A 32 -6.10 -7.75 9.89
C ILE A 32 -6.41 -6.48 9.12
N SER A 33 -7.59 -5.95 9.42
CA SER A 33 -7.94 -4.56 9.19
C SER A 33 -8.43 -3.93 10.50
N ILE A 34 -8.30 -2.61 10.59
CA ILE A 34 -8.83 -1.82 11.70
C ILE A 34 -9.83 -0.81 11.17
N ARG A 35 -10.69 -0.28 12.03
CA ARG A 35 -11.45 0.93 11.69
C ARG A 35 -10.70 2.17 12.14
N TRP A 36 -10.63 3.14 11.23
CA TRP A 36 -10.13 4.48 11.50
C TRP A 36 -11.10 5.45 10.85
N GLN A 37 -11.74 6.31 11.65
CA GLN A 37 -12.92 7.07 11.19
C GLN A 37 -13.96 6.10 10.61
N ASP A 38 -14.45 6.39 9.41
CA ASP A 38 -15.42 5.57 8.67
C ASP A 38 -14.75 4.58 7.72
N HIS A 39 -13.42 4.51 7.71
CA HIS A 39 -12.66 3.69 6.77
C HIS A 39 -12.16 2.39 7.41
N GLU A 40 -12.14 1.33 6.60
CA GLU A 40 -11.40 0.11 6.90
C GLU A 40 -9.95 0.29 6.42
N VAL A 41 -9.03 0.37 7.36
CA VAL A 41 -7.61 0.58 7.10
C VAL A 41 -6.88 -0.76 7.12
N LYS A 42 -5.96 -0.93 6.17
CA LYS A 42 -5.11 -2.11 5.97
C LYS A 42 -3.65 -1.68 5.77
N THR A 43 -2.74 -2.63 5.91
CA THR A 43 -1.31 -2.46 5.57
C THR A 43 -0.93 -3.23 4.31
N PHE A 44 -1.74 -4.20 3.92
CA PHE A 44 -1.60 -5.00 2.72
C PHE A 44 -2.96 -5.18 2.05
N ASP A 45 -2.97 -5.20 0.72
CA ASP A 45 -4.14 -5.62 -0.06
C ASP A 45 -3.71 -6.76 -0.99
N TRP A 46 -4.37 -7.90 -0.85
CA TRP A 46 -4.11 -9.08 -1.67
C TRP A 46 -5.24 -9.19 -2.70
N ILE A 47 -4.87 -9.04 -3.97
CA ILE A 47 -5.82 -9.01 -5.09
C ILE A 47 -5.68 -10.32 -5.86
N SER A 48 -6.77 -11.06 -6.01
CA SER A 48 -6.81 -12.22 -6.90
C SER A 48 -6.80 -11.78 -8.36
N VAL A 49 -5.90 -12.35 -9.16
CA VAL A 49 -5.68 -12.00 -10.56
C VAL A 49 -5.47 -13.24 -11.41
N SER A 50 -5.53 -13.10 -12.74
CA SER A 50 -5.05 -14.12 -13.67
C SER A 50 -3.54 -14.34 -13.50
N LYS A 51 -3.04 -15.50 -13.95
CA LYS A 51 -1.60 -15.83 -13.87
C LYS A 51 -0.71 -14.87 -14.65
N LYS A 52 -1.26 -14.21 -15.67
CA LYS A 52 -0.59 -13.21 -16.50
C LYS A 52 -1.55 -12.07 -16.80
N GLY A 53 -1.00 -10.89 -17.03
CA GLY A 53 -1.78 -9.74 -17.45
C GLY A 53 -0.97 -8.46 -17.40
N LYS A 54 -1.71 -7.36 -17.35
CA LYS A 54 -1.19 -6.01 -17.36
C LYS A 54 -1.66 -5.25 -16.13
N LEU A 55 -0.71 -4.59 -15.50
CA LEU A 55 -0.89 -3.77 -14.32
C LEU A 55 -0.68 -2.31 -14.72
N THR A 56 -1.69 -1.47 -14.48
CA THR A 56 -1.56 -0.01 -14.61
C THR A 56 -1.61 0.62 -13.23
N VAL A 57 -0.59 1.41 -12.92
CA VAL A 57 -0.49 2.20 -11.68
C VAL A 57 -0.63 3.66 -12.09
N ARG A 58 -1.52 4.41 -11.43
CA ARG A 58 -1.66 5.86 -11.64
C ARG A 58 -1.51 6.58 -10.31
N LEU A 59 -0.55 7.49 -10.22
CA LEU A 59 -0.38 8.39 -9.09
C LEU A 59 -1.37 9.55 -9.27
N LEU A 60 -2.33 9.67 -8.36
CA LEU A 60 -3.44 10.65 -8.48
C LEU A 60 -3.16 11.90 -7.66
N HIS A 61 -2.52 11.73 -6.50
CA HIS A 61 -2.14 12.81 -5.62
C HIS A 61 -0.94 12.41 -4.77
N TYR A 62 0.01 13.31 -4.57
CA TYR A 62 1.10 13.13 -3.62
C TYR A 62 1.63 14.48 -3.14
N GLY A 63 1.91 14.57 -1.84
CA GLY A 63 2.65 15.70 -1.26
C GLY A 63 4.16 15.55 -1.47
N ILE A 64 4.88 16.68 -1.56
CA ILE A 64 6.35 16.71 -1.69
C ILE A 64 7.09 16.63 -0.34
N GLU A 65 6.37 16.78 0.78
CA GLU A 65 6.99 16.83 2.12
C GLU A 65 7.49 15.46 2.59
N VAL A 66 6.77 14.39 2.22
CA VAL A 66 7.13 13.01 2.53
C VAL A 66 7.11 12.23 1.24
N ARG A 67 8.28 11.73 0.83
CA ARG A 67 8.38 10.90 -0.37
C ARG A 67 7.73 9.55 -0.09
N GLN A 68 6.71 9.20 -0.86
CA GLN A 68 5.94 7.97 -0.71
C GLN A 68 6.01 7.13 -1.98
N ALA A 69 5.82 5.84 -1.82
CA ALA A 69 5.81 4.87 -2.91
C ALA A 69 4.73 3.81 -2.71
N VAL A 70 4.32 3.24 -3.83
CA VAL A 70 3.57 1.98 -3.87
C VAL A 70 4.52 0.83 -4.13
N ASP A 71 4.40 -0.23 -3.33
CA ASP A 71 5.10 -1.50 -3.47
C ASP A 71 4.11 -2.56 -3.96
N ILE A 72 4.38 -3.17 -5.10
CA ILE A 72 3.54 -4.19 -5.74
C ILE A 72 4.36 -5.47 -5.88
N ARG A 73 3.86 -6.56 -5.30
CA ARG A 73 4.51 -7.87 -5.34
C ARG A 73 3.66 -8.87 -6.11
N ALA A 74 4.26 -9.54 -7.09
CA ALA A 74 3.65 -10.67 -7.78
C ALA A 74 4.00 -11.97 -7.05
N LYS A 75 3.00 -12.65 -6.48
CA LYS A 75 3.24 -13.89 -5.72
C LYS A 75 3.80 -14.98 -6.64
N GLU A 76 4.94 -15.55 -6.25
CA GLU A 76 5.65 -16.62 -7.00
C GLU A 76 5.89 -16.28 -8.48
N GLY A 77 6.08 -14.99 -8.79
CA GLY A 77 6.24 -14.50 -10.15
C GLY A 77 7.04 -13.20 -10.19
N GLY A 78 6.67 -12.29 -11.07
CA GLY A 78 7.30 -10.98 -11.14
C GLY A 78 6.61 -10.01 -12.09
N ILE A 79 7.07 -8.78 -12.00
CA ILE A 79 6.63 -7.64 -12.80
C ILE A 79 7.77 -7.30 -13.76
N PHE A 80 7.44 -7.14 -15.03
CA PHE A 80 8.41 -6.94 -16.11
C PHE A 80 8.60 -5.45 -16.34
N ILE A 81 9.79 -4.94 -16.02
CA ILE A 81 10.15 -3.52 -16.22
C ILE A 81 10.71 -3.29 -17.63
N SER A 82 11.19 -4.34 -18.28
CA SER A 82 11.60 -4.40 -19.68
C SER A 82 11.41 -5.84 -20.19
N ASP A 83 11.64 -6.09 -21.48
CA ASP A 83 11.50 -7.43 -22.07
C ASP A 83 12.41 -8.49 -21.41
N SER A 84 13.54 -8.06 -20.82
CA SER A 84 14.51 -8.94 -20.17
C SER A 84 14.54 -8.84 -18.65
N ASP A 85 13.98 -7.76 -18.08
CA ASP A 85 14.12 -7.46 -16.66
C ASP A 85 12.82 -7.70 -15.90
N ARG A 86 12.93 -8.54 -14.88
CA ARG A 86 11.84 -8.90 -13.97
C ARG A 86 12.23 -8.57 -12.54
N VAL A 87 11.29 -7.99 -11.79
CA VAL A 87 11.41 -7.75 -10.35
C VAL A 87 10.34 -8.52 -9.58
N GLU A 88 10.67 -8.99 -8.38
CA GLU A 88 9.69 -9.61 -7.46
C GLU A 88 8.77 -8.55 -6.85
N VAL A 89 9.34 -7.39 -6.52
CA VAL A 89 8.64 -6.24 -5.97
C VAL A 89 8.93 -5.03 -6.84
N LEU A 90 7.90 -4.49 -7.47
CA LEU A 90 7.95 -3.20 -8.13
C LEU A 90 7.68 -2.12 -7.08
N ARG A 91 8.65 -1.22 -6.90
CA ARG A 91 8.44 0.01 -6.13
C ARG A 91 8.32 1.17 -7.09
N THR A 92 7.22 1.92 -7.00
CA THR A 92 7.10 3.19 -7.73
C THR A 92 6.99 4.34 -6.75
N TRP A 93 8.00 5.21 -6.76
CA TRP A 93 8.01 6.45 -5.98
C TRP A 93 7.15 7.50 -6.65
N ALA A 94 6.44 8.27 -5.84
CA ALA A 94 5.84 9.51 -6.25
C ALA A 94 6.92 10.58 -6.37
N ASP A 95 7.20 10.99 -7.59
CA ASP A 95 8.31 11.86 -7.92
C ASP A 95 7.90 12.79 -9.08
N PRO A 96 7.86 14.11 -8.88
CA PRO A 96 7.35 15.06 -9.87
C PRO A 96 8.22 15.14 -11.15
N ASP A 97 9.43 14.58 -11.13
CA ASP A 97 10.32 14.54 -12.28
C ASP A 97 10.04 13.35 -13.22
N TYR A 98 9.08 12.47 -12.88
CA TYR A 98 8.74 11.25 -13.62
C TYR A 98 7.25 11.17 -13.98
N GLU A 99 6.87 10.18 -14.79
CA GLU A 99 5.49 9.96 -15.19
C GLU A 99 4.59 9.51 -14.02
N ASP A 100 3.37 10.03 -13.96
CA ASP A 100 2.37 9.61 -12.98
C ASP A 100 1.63 8.31 -13.37
N VAL A 101 1.83 7.81 -14.59
CA VAL A 101 1.16 6.62 -15.10
C VAL A 101 2.19 5.62 -15.58
N MET A 102 2.21 4.45 -14.94
CA MET A 102 3.12 3.36 -15.27
C MET A 102 2.35 2.10 -15.59
N ILE A 103 2.85 1.36 -16.56
CA ILE A 103 2.18 0.18 -17.10
C ILE A 103 3.20 -0.94 -17.20
N TYR A 104 2.91 -2.08 -16.57
CA TYR A 104 3.81 -3.22 -16.54
C TYR A 104 3.07 -4.52 -16.82
N PRO A 105 3.60 -5.40 -17.69
CA PRO A 105 3.22 -6.79 -17.71
C PRO A 105 3.59 -7.47 -16.39
N PHE A 106 2.81 -8.47 -15.98
CA PHE A 106 3.13 -9.30 -14.83
C PHE A 106 2.84 -10.77 -15.09
N GLU A 107 3.54 -11.64 -14.37
CA GLU A 107 3.23 -13.06 -14.23
C GLU A 107 3.24 -13.42 -12.74
N CYS A 108 2.29 -14.23 -12.26
CA CYS A 108 2.18 -14.65 -10.85
C CYS A 108 1.41 -15.97 -10.70
N SER A 109 1.35 -16.51 -9.47
CA SER A 109 0.53 -17.69 -9.15
C SER A 109 -0.95 -17.40 -8.91
N GLY A 110 -1.39 -16.16 -9.11
CA GLY A 110 -2.79 -15.74 -9.05
C GLY A 110 -3.10 -14.63 -8.04
N GLU A 111 -2.07 -14.04 -7.43
CA GLU A 111 -2.24 -12.94 -6.46
C GLU A 111 -1.19 -11.84 -6.65
N LEU A 112 -1.63 -10.60 -6.58
CA LEU A 112 -0.78 -9.42 -6.36
C LEU A 112 -0.96 -8.92 -4.94
N CYS A 113 0.13 -8.48 -4.31
CA CYS A 113 0.09 -7.81 -3.02
C CYS A 113 0.48 -6.34 -3.17
N ILE A 114 -0.39 -5.45 -2.70
CA ILE A 114 -0.17 -4.01 -2.68
C ILE A 114 0.17 -3.59 -1.26
N SER A 115 1.20 -2.75 -1.14
CA SER A 115 1.60 -2.09 0.09
C SER A 115 2.14 -0.70 -0.22
N THR A 116 2.38 0.11 0.80
CA THR A 116 3.01 1.42 0.64
C THR A 116 4.31 1.51 1.41
N ALA A 117 5.17 2.41 0.97
CA ALA A 117 6.44 2.74 1.61
C ALA A 117 6.61 4.25 1.65
N CYS A 118 7.41 4.74 2.60
CA CYS A 118 7.78 6.15 2.67
C CYS A 118 9.23 6.32 3.12
N GLU A 119 9.85 7.41 2.68
CA GLU A 119 11.15 7.83 3.22
C GLU A 119 10.97 8.51 4.57
N THR A 120 11.93 8.28 5.46
CA THR A 120 12.00 8.91 6.77
C THR A 120 13.40 9.42 7.02
N LEU A 121 13.49 10.71 7.35
CA LEU A 121 14.74 11.33 7.78
C LEU A 121 14.93 11.12 9.29
N LEU A 122 15.95 10.34 9.65
CA LEU A 122 16.32 10.10 11.04
C LEU A 122 17.06 11.31 11.64
N PRO A 123 17.12 11.45 12.98
CA PRO A 123 17.84 12.54 13.64
C PRO A 123 19.33 12.65 13.30
N ASN A 124 19.94 11.56 12.83
CA ASN A 124 21.34 11.52 12.37
C ASN A 124 21.51 11.92 10.90
N GLY A 125 20.45 12.36 10.21
CA GLY A 125 20.46 12.75 8.80
C GLY A 125 20.37 11.59 7.81
N LYS A 126 20.27 10.33 8.28
CA LYS A 126 20.11 9.17 7.42
C LYS A 126 18.66 9.05 6.94
N ILE A 127 18.47 8.72 5.67
CA ILE A 127 17.17 8.34 5.11
C ILE A 127 16.97 6.83 5.25
N GLU A 128 15.84 6.44 5.84
CA GLU A 128 15.39 5.05 5.88
C GLU A 128 14.04 4.90 5.18
N ILE A 129 13.80 3.69 4.67
CA ILE A 129 12.55 3.34 3.98
C ILE A 129 11.69 2.57 4.98
N GLU A 130 10.62 3.23 5.41
CA GLU A 130 9.67 2.69 6.35
C GLU A 130 8.52 1.99 5.63
N ARG A 131 8.17 0.80 6.12
CA ARG A 131 7.01 0.01 5.70
C ARG A 131 6.30 -0.49 6.95
N PHE A 132 4.98 -0.39 7.00
CA PHE A 132 4.17 -1.00 8.07
C PHE A 132 4.49 -0.51 9.50
N THR A 133 5.11 0.67 9.63
CA THR A 133 5.45 1.30 10.91
C THR A 133 4.61 2.55 11.14
N GLY A 134 4.43 2.92 12.41
CA GLY A 134 3.71 4.13 12.79
C GLY A 134 2.32 4.20 12.16
N ASN A 135 2.04 5.29 11.44
CA ASN A 135 0.77 5.55 10.76
C ASN A 135 0.74 5.10 9.29
N SER A 136 1.66 4.22 8.89
CA SER A 136 1.65 3.63 7.55
C SER A 136 0.45 2.68 7.40
N GLY A 137 -0.38 2.97 6.41
CA GLY A 137 -1.55 2.19 6.07
C GLY A 137 -2.40 2.92 5.04
N PHE A 138 -3.42 2.25 4.53
CA PHE A 138 -4.32 2.80 3.53
C PHE A 138 -5.71 2.22 3.67
N TRP A 139 -6.69 2.93 3.13
CA TRP A 139 -8.00 2.39 2.82
C TRP A 139 -8.21 2.37 1.30
N VAL A 140 -9.18 1.58 0.83
CA VAL A 140 -9.35 1.28 -0.60
C VAL A 140 -10.78 1.57 -1.04
N GLU A 141 -10.93 2.28 -2.16
CA GLU A 141 -12.16 2.37 -2.95
C GLU A 141 -12.09 1.37 -4.12
N GLU A 142 -13.14 0.60 -4.32
CA GLU A 142 -13.22 -0.34 -5.44
C GLU A 142 -14.30 0.10 -6.43
N GLN A 143 -13.93 0.28 -7.70
CA GLN A 143 -14.81 0.64 -8.80
C GLN A 143 -14.55 -0.28 -10.00
N GLY A 144 -15.26 -1.41 -10.04
CA GLY A 144 -15.07 -2.41 -11.09
C GLY A 144 -13.68 -3.05 -11.02
N LYS A 145 -12.83 -2.80 -12.02
CA LYS A 145 -11.43 -3.30 -12.07
C LYS A 145 -10.41 -2.33 -11.46
N ILE A 146 -10.86 -1.14 -11.10
CA ILE A 146 -10.01 -0.08 -10.56
C ILE A 146 -10.11 -0.08 -9.05
N ARG A 147 -8.97 -0.03 -8.38
CA ARG A 147 -8.83 0.13 -6.94
C ARG A 147 -8.07 1.41 -6.66
N THR A 148 -8.65 2.33 -5.89
CA THR A 148 -8.01 3.58 -5.48
C THR A 148 -7.60 3.48 -4.03
N TYR A 149 -6.33 3.73 -3.75
CA TYR A 149 -5.69 3.62 -2.45
C TYR A 149 -5.43 5.01 -1.90
N HIS A 150 -5.88 5.25 -0.68
CA HIS A 150 -5.67 6.49 0.06
C HIS A 150 -4.71 6.20 1.21
N ALA A 151 -3.45 6.56 1.05
CA ALA A 151 -2.35 6.14 1.89
C ALA A 151 -1.87 7.24 2.84
N SER A 152 -1.53 6.82 4.05
CA SER A 152 -0.87 7.63 5.06
C SER A 152 0.59 7.20 5.22
N PRO A 153 1.54 8.15 5.40
CA PRO A 153 2.92 7.84 5.71
C PRO A 153 3.08 7.39 7.16
N ALA A 154 4.24 6.80 7.47
CA ALA A 154 4.56 6.30 8.81
C ALA A 154 4.70 7.43 9.85
N ASN A 155 5.47 8.47 9.52
CA ASN A 155 5.99 9.45 10.47
C ASN A 155 5.19 10.76 10.50
N VAL A 156 3.89 10.63 10.72
CA VAL A 156 2.96 11.74 10.95
C VAL A 156 2.27 11.59 12.30
N ALA A 157 1.89 12.71 12.92
CA ALA A 157 1.26 12.70 14.24
C ALA A 157 -0.09 11.95 14.26
N ARG A 158 -0.82 11.98 13.14
CA ARG A 158 -2.07 11.24 12.90
C ARG A 158 -2.09 10.76 11.45
N PRO A 159 -2.82 9.67 11.15
CA PRO A 159 -2.96 9.23 9.77
C PRO A 159 -3.50 10.34 8.86
N ASN A 160 -2.89 10.50 7.69
CA ASN A 160 -3.30 11.44 6.65
C ASN A 160 -3.45 10.69 5.32
N PHE A 161 -4.66 10.19 5.06
CA PHE A 161 -4.94 9.36 3.89
C PHE A 161 -5.00 10.13 2.56
N GLU A 162 -5.02 11.47 2.62
CA GLU A 162 -4.95 12.33 1.43
C GLU A 162 -3.51 12.62 1.02
N SER A 163 -2.51 12.17 1.78
CA SER A 163 -1.11 12.50 1.49
C SER A 163 -0.54 11.80 0.26
N PHE A 164 -1.05 10.62 -0.07
CA PHE A 164 -0.68 9.84 -1.25
C PHE A 164 -1.87 9.02 -1.72
N VAL A 165 -2.40 9.37 -2.87
CA VAL A 165 -3.52 8.70 -3.51
C VAL A 165 -3.05 8.13 -4.83
N PHE A 166 -3.26 6.83 -5.05
CA PHE A 166 -2.93 6.17 -6.30
C PHE A 166 -4.01 5.15 -6.67
N SER A 167 -4.14 4.84 -7.95
CA SER A 167 -5.02 3.79 -8.42
C SER A 167 -4.25 2.66 -9.07
N ILE A 168 -4.81 1.46 -8.95
CA ILE A 168 -4.35 0.26 -9.64
C ILE A 168 -5.51 -0.27 -10.48
N GLU A 169 -5.21 -0.56 -11.74
CA GLU A 169 -6.09 -1.24 -12.67
C GLU A 169 -5.39 -2.50 -13.18
N ILE A 170 -6.10 -3.62 -13.15
CA ILE A 170 -5.57 -4.92 -13.56
C ILE A 170 -6.40 -5.48 -14.70
N GLU A 171 -5.72 -5.79 -15.80
CA GLU A 171 -6.28 -6.45 -16.97
C GLU A 171 -5.68 -7.86 -17.05
N GLY A 172 -6.52 -8.89 -17.03
CA GLY A 172 -6.09 -10.26 -17.26
C GLY A 172 -6.09 -10.61 -18.74
N ASP A 173 -5.17 -11.50 -19.12
CA ASP A 173 -5.18 -12.19 -20.42
C ASP A 173 -6.30 -13.26 -20.48
#